data_AF-A0A7V9RS99-F1
#
_entry.id   AF-A0A7V9RS99-F1
#
_cell.length_a   1.000
_cell.length_b   1.000
_cell.length_c   1.000
_cell.angle_alpha   90.00
_cell.angle_beta   90.00
_cell.angle_gamma   90.00
#
_symmetry.space_group_name_H-M   'P 1'
#
loop_
_entity.id
_entity.type
_entity.pdbx_description
1 polymer ?
#
loop_
_entity_poly.entity_id
_entity_poly.type
_entity_poly.pdbx_seq_one_letter_code
_entity_poly.pdbx_strand_id
1 'polypeptide(L)'
;MCARHLGTSQASCSFHLRQLAKYGFVELAEVSEDRRERPWRLVDVEQEWSAVDGGPAADQLDRVFIEREAERMQTWRTASANMPEPWRRAAFLGGLTVPVTVTVTELEQIRDQLMAVVSPYVARLDDPSSRPVDSRLVRLLLSAVPLTHLDDFATDPLRRRRPDA
;
A
#
# COMPACT_ATOMS: atom_id res chain seq x y z
N MET A 1 14.03 -16.07 -9.44
CA MET A 1 13.58 -16.92 -8.31
C MET A 1 13.39 -16.07 -7.07
N CYS A 2 12.20 -16.11 -6.45
CA CYS A 2 11.82 -15.30 -5.28
C CYS A 2 12.84 -15.35 -4.12
N ALA A 3 13.42 -16.53 -3.86
CA ALA A 3 14.43 -16.71 -2.82
C ALA A 3 15.65 -15.77 -2.97
N ARG A 4 16.10 -15.51 -4.20
CA ARG A 4 17.21 -14.57 -4.46
C ARG A 4 16.82 -13.12 -4.15
N HIS A 5 15.58 -12.72 -4.44
CA HIS A 5 15.10 -11.37 -4.13
C HIS A 5 14.88 -11.16 -2.65
N LEU A 6 14.53 -12.21 -1.91
CA LEU A 6 14.29 -12.16 -0.46
C LEU A 6 15.54 -12.44 0.37
N GLY A 7 16.66 -12.82 -0.26
CA GLY A 7 17.87 -13.23 0.46
C GLY A 7 17.70 -14.49 1.31
N THR A 8 16.74 -15.36 0.98
CA THR A 8 16.42 -16.57 1.76
C THR A 8 16.80 -17.85 1.00
N SER A 9 16.76 -19.00 1.67
CA SER A 9 16.88 -20.29 1.00
C SER A 9 15.64 -20.60 0.15
N GLN A 10 15.81 -21.43 -0.89
CA GLN A 10 14.71 -21.90 -1.73
C GLN A 10 13.67 -22.70 -0.91
N ALA A 11 14.14 -23.51 0.04
CA ALA A 11 13.28 -24.31 0.92
C ALA A 11 12.40 -23.43 1.82
N SER A 12 12.97 -22.39 2.44
CA SER A 12 12.23 -21.43 3.28
C SER A 12 11.20 -20.66 2.44
N CYS A 13 11.61 -20.11 1.29
CA CYS A 13 10.72 -19.39 0.40
C CYS A 13 9.54 -20.26 -0.07
N SER A 14 9.80 -21.53 -0.42
CA SER A 14 8.75 -22.47 -0.86
C SER A 14 7.82 -22.90 0.28
N PHE A 15 8.31 -22.93 1.53
CA PHE A 15 7.45 -23.16 2.70
C PHE A 15 6.48 -22.00 2.91
N HIS A 16 6.98 -20.76 2.90
CA HIS A 16 6.13 -19.58 3.11
C HIS A 16 5.14 -19.36 1.98
N LEU A 17 5.52 -19.57 0.72
CA LEU A 17 4.59 -19.47 -0.42
C LEU A 17 3.46 -20.49 -0.33
N ARG A 18 3.73 -21.72 0.14
CA ARG A 18 2.67 -22.71 0.38
C ARG A 18 1.75 -22.33 1.54
N GLN A 19 2.28 -21.73 2.61
CA GLN A 19 1.45 -21.21 3.69
C GLN A 19 0.56 -20.08 3.19
N LEU A 20 1.12 -19.10 2.48
CA LEU A 20 0.36 -18.02 1.86
C LEU A 20 -0.73 -18.55 0.92
N ALA A 21 -0.44 -19.59 0.15
CA ALA A 21 -1.42 -20.22 -0.73
C ALA A 21 -2.54 -20.94 0.01
N LYS A 22 -2.22 -21.61 1.11
CA LYS A 22 -3.23 -22.26 1.98
C LYS A 22 -4.26 -21.24 2.49
N TYR A 23 -3.85 -20.00 2.71
CA TYR A 23 -4.71 -18.92 3.18
C TYR A 23 -5.19 -17.98 2.06
N GLY A 24 -4.97 -18.34 0.79
CA GLY A 24 -5.51 -17.61 -0.36
C GLY A 24 -4.79 -16.31 -0.72
N PHE A 25 -3.58 -16.06 -0.19
CA PHE A 25 -2.82 -14.83 -0.52
C PHE A 25 -2.05 -14.93 -1.84
N VAL A 26 -1.66 -16.14 -2.22
CA VAL A 26 -0.94 -16.42 -3.48
C VAL A 26 -1.45 -17.70 -4.10
N GLU A 27 -1.30 -17.82 -5.41
CA GLU A 27 -1.60 -19.04 -6.14
C GLU A 27 -0.50 -19.35 -7.16
N LEU A 28 -0.53 -20.55 -7.72
CA LEU A 28 0.37 -20.89 -8.80
C LEU A 28 -0.05 -20.13 -10.05
N ALA A 29 0.89 -19.41 -10.64
CA ALA A 29 0.70 -18.79 -11.94
C ALA A 29 0.75 -19.86 -13.04
N GLU A 30 0.42 -19.45 -14.27
CA GLU A 30 0.53 -20.31 -15.45
C GLU A 30 1.93 -20.93 -15.56
N VAL A 31 1.96 -22.17 -16.07
CA VAL A 31 3.17 -22.99 -16.11
C VAL A 31 4.20 -22.33 -17.02
N SER A 32 5.38 -22.04 -16.48
CA SER A 32 6.55 -21.57 -17.23
C SER A 32 6.94 -22.59 -18.31
N GLU A 33 7.54 -22.13 -19.41
CA GLU A 33 8.11 -23.03 -20.44
C GLU A 33 9.10 -24.04 -19.82
N ASP A 34 9.75 -23.66 -18.71
CA ASP A 34 10.52 -24.57 -17.87
C ASP A 34 9.61 -25.28 -16.84
N ARG A 35 9.39 -26.58 -17.04
CA ARG A 35 8.62 -27.46 -16.15
C ARG A 35 9.19 -27.58 -14.72
N ARG A 36 10.41 -27.10 -14.47
CA ARG A 36 11.01 -27.07 -13.13
C ARG A 36 10.61 -25.82 -12.35
N GLU A 37 10.11 -24.79 -13.02
CA GLU A 37 9.65 -23.57 -12.39
C GLU A 37 8.19 -23.68 -11.97
N ARG A 38 7.90 -23.25 -10.75
CA ARG A 38 6.55 -23.10 -10.22
C ARG A 38 6.35 -21.64 -9.87
N PRO A 39 6.03 -20.79 -10.86
CA PRO A 39 5.80 -19.37 -10.61
C PRO A 39 4.57 -19.20 -9.72
N TRP A 40 4.63 -18.20 -8.84
CA TRP A 40 3.53 -17.82 -7.97
C TRP A 40 3.06 -16.42 -8.35
N ARG A 41 1.75 -16.19 -8.27
CA ARG A 41 1.15 -14.86 -8.39
C ARG A 41 0.32 -14.54 -7.15
N LEU A 42 0.17 -13.26 -6.84
CA LEU A 42 -0.79 -12.80 -5.84
C LEU A 42 -2.21 -13.13 -6.31
N VAL A 43 -3.07 -13.53 -5.37
CA VAL A 43 -4.51 -13.69 -5.64
C VAL A 43 -5.19 -12.32 -5.69
N ASP A 44 -4.78 -11.44 -4.78
CA ASP A 44 -5.20 -10.06 -4.73
C ASP A 44 -4.00 -9.15 -4.44
N VAL A 45 -4.01 -7.95 -5.03
CA VAL A 45 -3.05 -6.89 -4.72
C VAL A 45 -3.54 -6.00 -3.59
N GLU A 46 -4.84 -6.06 -3.29
CA GLU A 46 -5.42 -5.43 -2.13
C GLU A 46 -4.95 -6.20 -0.89
N GLN A 47 -4.56 -5.41 0.11
CA GLN A 47 -3.95 -5.90 1.34
C GLN A 47 -4.88 -5.48 2.46
N GLU A 48 -5.97 -6.24 2.63
CA GLU A 48 -6.98 -6.01 3.65
C GLU A 48 -6.97 -7.14 4.68
N TRP A 49 -6.98 -6.77 5.96
CA TRP A 49 -7.20 -7.68 7.08
C TRP A 49 -7.87 -6.91 8.23
N SER A 50 -8.55 -7.65 9.12
CA SER A 50 -9.15 -7.09 10.33
C SER A 50 -8.27 -7.43 11.54
N ALA A 51 -7.70 -6.39 12.15
CA ALA A 51 -6.99 -6.52 13.43
C ALA A 51 -7.90 -7.06 14.54
N VAL A 52 -9.18 -6.67 14.49
CA VAL A 52 -10.21 -7.03 15.47
C VAL A 52 -10.54 -8.52 15.41
N ASP A 53 -10.73 -9.05 14.19
CA ASP A 53 -11.11 -10.45 13.99
C ASP A 53 -9.90 -11.40 14.01
N GLY A 54 -8.71 -10.89 13.69
CA GLY A 54 -7.47 -11.67 13.57
C GLY A 54 -6.64 -11.81 14.86
N GLY A 55 -7.01 -11.12 15.93
CA GLY A 55 -6.35 -11.21 17.24
C GLY A 55 -4.87 -10.77 17.24
N PRO A 56 -4.03 -11.27 18.16
CA PRO A 56 -2.64 -10.80 18.34
C PRO A 56 -1.76 -10.92 17.09
N ALA A 57 -2.02 -11.89 16.22
CA ALA A 57 -1.26 -12.06 14.99
C ALA A 57 -1.54 -10.94 13.98
N ALA A 58 -2.80 -10.48 13.88
CA ALA A 58 -3.17 -9.37 13.02
C ALA A 58 -2.65 -8.03 13.55
N ASP A 59 -2.65 -7.82 14.89
CA ASP A 59 -1.99 -6.64 15.50
C ASP A 59 -0.49 -6.58 15.19
N GLN A 60 0.21 -7.72 15.23
CA GLN A 60 1.62 -7.76 14.83
C GLN A 60 1.81 -7.51 13.33
N LEU A 61 0.88 -8.02 12.50
CA LEU A 61 0.91 -7.76 11.07
C LEU A 61 0.74 -6.26 10.77
N ASP A 62 -0.17 -5.56 11.47
CA ASP A 62 -0.35 -4.11 11.35
C ASP A 62 0.94 -3.35 11.62
N ARG A 63 1.63 -3.66 12.73
CA ARG A 63 2.87 -2.98 13.10
C ARG A 63 3.94 -3.16 12.03
N VAL A 64 4.16 -4.41 11.60
CA VAL A 64 5.14 -4.74 10.55
C VAL A 64 4.76 -4.08 9.22
N PHE A 65 3.47 -3.99 8.91
CA PHE A 65 2.99 -3.32 7.71
C PHE A 65 3.30 -1.82 7.74
N ILE A 66 2.96 -1.14 8.83
CA ILE A 66 3.23 0.29 9.03
C ILE A 66 4.73 0.57 8.92
N GLU A 67 5.57 -0.20 9.60
CA GLU A 67 7.03 -0.07 9.56
C GLU A 67 7.56 -0.19 8.12
N ARG A 68 7.12 -1.21 7.38
CA ARG A 68 7.54 -1.42 5.99
C ARG A 68 7.10 -0.30 5.07
N GLU A 69 5.89 0.21 5.23
CA GLU A 69 5.43 1.32 4.40
C GLU A 69 6.18 2.62 4.72
N ALA A 70 6.51 2.87 6.00
CA ALA A 70 7.39 3.97 6.39
C ALA A 70 8.78 3.83 5.75
N GLU A 71 9.40 2.65 5.78
CA GLU A 71 10.68 2.39 5.12
C GLU A 71 10.63 2.63 3.60
N ARG A 72 9.55 2.24 2.92
CA ARG A 72 9.36 2.50 1.49
C ARG A 72 9.26 3.99 1.20
N MET A 73 8.52 4.75 2.01
CA MET A 73 8.43 6.21 1.88
C MET A 73 9.80 6.86 2.03
N GLN A 74 10.59 6.46 3.03
CA GLN A 74 11.94 6.98 3.26
C GLN A 74 12.90 6.60 2.12
N THR A 75 12.79 5.38 1.61
CA THR A 75 13.55 4.91 0.44
C THR A 75 13.22 5.76 -0.79
N TRP A 76 11.92 5.99 -1.06
CA TRP A 76 11.49 6.86 -2.15
C TRP A 76 12.03 8.29 -1.97
N ARG A 77 11.93 8.87 -0.76
CA ARG A 77 12.46 10.21 -0.48
C ARG A 77 13.94 10.31 -0.85
N THR A 78 14.74 9.33 -0.45
CA THR A 78 16.18 9.26 -0.75
C THR A 78 16.45 9.09 -2.24
N ALA A 79 15.71 8.22 -2.92
CA ALA A 79 15.93 7.90 -4.33
C ALA A 79 15.33 8.94 -5.32
N SER A 80 14.33 9.71 -4.88
CA SER A 80 13.50 10.54 -5.75
C SER A 80 14.28 11.61 -6.51
N ALA A 81 15.37 12.14 -5.96
CA ALA A 81 16.18 13.16 -6.62
C ALA A 81 16.73 12.70 -7.99
N ASN A 82 17.01 11.40 -8.11
CA ASN A 82 17.57 10.76 -9.30
C ASN A 82 16.51 10.25 -10.29
N MET A 83 15.21 10.42 -9.98
CA MET A 83 14.12 9.97 -10.84
C MET A 83 13.77 11.00 -11.92
N PRO A 84 13.24 10.57 -13.09
CA PRO A 84 12.77 11.49 -14.12
C PRO A 84 11.73 12.47 -13.58
N GLU A 85 11.77 13.70 -14.05
CA GLU A 85 10.92 14.79 -13.54
C GLU A 85 9.42 14.47 -13.50
N PRO A 86 8.81 13.85 -14.54
CA PRO A 86 7.38 13.52 -14.50
C PRO A 86 6.99 12.66 -13.29
N TRP A 87 7.83 11.69 -12.93
CA TRP A 87 7.61 10.81 -11.77
C TRP A 87 7.78 11.54 -10.45
N ARG A 88 8.73 12.47 -10.36
CA ARG A 88 8.90 13.30 -9.14
C ARG A 88 7.71 14.22 -8.91
N ARG A 89 7.12 14.78 -9.99
CA ARG A 89 5.93 15.64 -9.90
C ARG A 89 4.65 14.86 -9.59
N ALA A 90 4.52 13.66 -10.15
CA ALA A 90 3.34 12.83 -9.94
C ALA A 90 3.33 12.14 -8.57
N ALA A 91 4.49 11.78 -8.02
CA ALA A 91 4.58 11.20 -6.70
C ALA A 91 4.25 12.24 -5.62
N PHE A 92 3.37 11.86 -4.69
CA PHE A 92 3.01 12.70 -3.56
C PHE A 92 3.07 11.88 -2.27
N LEU A 93 3.42 12.55 -1.17
CA LEU A 93 3.18 12.09 0.18
C LEU A 93 2.29 13.14 0.82
N GLY A 94 1.05 12.78 1.11
CA GLY A 94 0.07 13.68 1.68
C GLY A 94 -0.87 12.93 2.62
N GLY A 95 -1.33 13.63 3.64
CA GLY A 95 -2.44 13.21 4.48
C GLY A 95 -3.48 14.32 4.48
N LEU A 96 -4.73 13.94 4.68
CA LEU A 96 -5.82 14.89 4.89
C LEU A 96 -6.30 14.75 6.32
N THR A 97 -6.07 15.78 7.13
CA THR A 97 -6.76 15.91 8.42
C THR A 97 -8.03 16.70 8.17
N VAL A 98 -9.18 16.01 8.17
CA VAL A 98 -10.48 16.67 8.17
C VAL A 98 -10.85 16.94 9.64
N PRO A 99 -10.87 18.21 10.10
CA PRO A 99 -11.34 18.51 11.45
C PRO A 99 -12.82 18.13 11.54
N VAL A 100 -13.08 16.94 12.12
CA VAL A 100 -14.32 16.42 12.71
C VAL A 100 -15.60 17.04 12.12
N THR A 101 -16.24 16.41 11.14
CA THR A 101 -17.33 15.47 11.46
C THR A 101 -17.53 14.53 10.28
N VAL A 102 -16.99 13.31 10.36
CA VAL A 102 -17.45 12.21 9.53
C VAL A 102 -17.90 11.09 10.45
N THR A 103 -19.12 10.63 10.24
CA THR A 103 -19.66 9.42 10.86
C THR A 103 -18.93 8.18 10.34
N VAL A 104 -19.11 7.04 11.00
CA VAL A 104 -18.60 5.74 10.51
C VAL A 104 -19.06 5.49 9.07
N THR A 105 -20.33 5.74 8.77
CA THR A 105 -20.90 5.57 7.43
C THR A 105 -20.29 6.53 6.40
N GLU A 106 -20.04 7.79 6.76
CA GLU A 106 -19.36 8.72 5.84
C GLU A 106 -17.90 8.33 5.61
N LEU A 107 -17.21 7.80 6.63
CA LEU A 107 -15.85 7.28 6.48
C LEU A 107 -15.80 6.05 5.56
N GLU A 108 -16.76 5.12 5.69
CA GLU A 108 -16.93 3.98 4.78
C GLU A 108 -17.18 4.47 3.34
N GLN A 109 -18.07 5.44 3.16
CA GLN A 109 -18.34 6.03 1.84
C GLN A 109 -17.09 6.68 1.22
N ILE A 110 -16.29 7.38 2.01
CA ILE A 110 -15.03 7.98 1.55
C ILE A 110 -14.07 6.87 1.09
N ARG A 111 -13.90 5.80 1.90
CA ARG A 111 -13.08 4.65 1.52
C ARG A 111 -13.56 4.06 0.19
N ASP A 112 -14.86 3.78 0.07
CA ASP A 112 -15.42 3.14 -1.11
C ASP A 112 -15.26 4.01 -2.37
N GLN A 113 -15.43 5.33 -2.23
CA GLN A 113 -15.19 6.29 -3.32
C GLN A 113 -13.71 6.35 -3.73
N LEU A 114 -12.78 6.31 -2.77
CA LEU A 114 -11.35 6.25 -3.07
C LEU A 114 -10.98 4.95 -3.79
N MET A 115 -11.53 3.82 -3.34
CA MET A 115 -11.33 2.52 -3.99
C MET A 115 -11.92 2.48 -5.41
N ALA A 116 -13.08 3.10 -5.63
CA ALA A 116 -13.69 3.20 -6.95
C ALA A 116 -12.79 3.93 -7.97
N VAL A 117 -11.98 4.91 -7.52
CA VAL A 117 -11.00 5.60 -8.38
C VAL A 117 -9.86 4.66 -8.80
N VAL A 118 -9.43 3.75 -7.93
CA VAL A 118 -8.28 2.86 -8.15
C VAL A 118 -8.68 1.56 -8.88
N SER A 119 -9.93 1.11 -8.72
CA SER A 119 -10.46 -0.14 -9.27
C SER A 119 -10.16 -0.36 -10.78
N PRO A 120 -10.30 0.62 -11.69
CA PRO A 120 -9.96 0.44 -13.11
C PRO A 120 -8.48 0.13 -13.37
N TYR A 121 -7.58 0.57 -12.49
CA TYR A 121 -6.14 0.30 -12.60
C TYR A 121 -5.79 -1.07 -12.02
N VAL A 122 -6.49 -1.51 -10.98
CA VAL A 122 -6.38 -2.88 -10.43
C VAL A 122 -6.78 -3.90 -11.49
N ALA A 123 -7.86 -3.66 -12.25
CA ALA A 123 -8.29 -4.54 -13.33
C ALA A 123 -7.21 -4.74 -14.44
N ARG A 124 -6.27 -3.82 -14.62
CA ARG A 124 -5.12 -3.98 -15.56
C ARG A 124 -4.06 -4.97 -15.05
N LEU A 125 -4.20 -5.46 -13.83
CA LEU A 125 -3.30 -6.48 -13.31
C LEU A 125 -3.60 -7.85 -13.92
N ASP A 126 -4.88 -8.14 -14.16
CA ASP A 126 -5.35 -9.39 -14.78
C ASP A 126 -5.04 -9.46 -16.27
N ASP A 127 -4.93 -8.31 -16.95
CA ASP A 127 -4.50 -8.21 -18.34
C ASP A 127 -3.21 -7.38 -18.47
N PRO A 128 -2.02 -8.01 -18.38
CA PRO A 128 -0.75 -7.32 -18.57
C PRO A 128 -0.59 -6.64 -19.93
N SER A 129 -1.31 -7.09 -20.97
CA SER A 129 -1.24 -6.53 -22.32
C SER A 129 -1.95 -5.18 -22.43
N SER A 130 -2.88 -4.90 -21.51
CA SER A 130 -3.58 -3.61 -21.40
C SER A 130 -2.72 -2.46 -20.83
N ARG A 131 -1.51 -2.76 -20.35
CA ARG A 131 -0.66 -1.78 -19.66
C ARG A 131 0.08 -0.88 -20.66
N PRO A 132 0.03 0.46 -20.49
CA PRO A 132 0.83 1.37 -21.31
C PRO A 132 2.34 1.07 -21.22
N VAL A 133 3.05 1.28 -22.32
CA VAL A 133 4.49 0.98 -22.45
C VAL A 133 5.35 1.79 -21.48
N ASP A 134 4.90 2.98 -21.09
CA ASP A 134 5.58 3.90 -20.16
C ASP A 134 5.08 3.78 -18.71
N SER A 135 4.26 2.76 -18.39
CA SER A 135 3.72 2.57 -17.05
C SER A 135 4.77 2.09 -16.03
N ARG A 136 4.50 2.38 -14.76
CA ARG A 136 5.28 1.92 -13.60
C ARG A 136 4.32 1.40 -12.53
N LEU A 137 4.82 0.46 -11.74
CA LEU A 137 4.14 0.08 -10.51
C LEU A 137 4.20 1.26 -9.53
N VAL A 138 3.03 1.73 -9.12
CA VAL A 138 2.87 2.79 -8.13
C VAL A 138 2.22 2.16 -6.91
N ARG A 139 2.86 2.33 -5.75
CA ARG A 139 2.28 1.92 -4.46
C ARG A 139 1.48 3.09 -3.92
N LEU A 140 0.19 2.88 -3.69
CA LEU A 140 -0.70 3.81 -2.99
C LEU A 140 -0.89 3.29 -1.56
N LEU A 141 -0.64 4.16 -0.58
CA LEU A 141 -1.01 3.92 0.82
C LEU A 141 -2.03 4.99 1.21
N LEU A 142 -3.20 4.55 1.64
CA LEU A 142 -4.26 5.42 2.16
C LEU A 142 -4.53 5.00 3.60
N SER A 143 -4.54 5.97 4.50
CA SER A 143 -4.88 5.74 5.91
C SER A 143 -5.82 6.85 6.36
N ALA A 144 -6.97 6.47 6.89
CA ALA A 144 -7.94 7.35 7.48
C ALA A 144 -8.32 6.76 8.85
N VAL A 145 -7.81 7.38 9.91
CA VAL A 145 -8.01 6.93 11.29
C VAL A 145 -8.47 8.12 12.13
N PRO A 146 -9.30 7.88 13.17
CA PRO A 146 -9.64 8.93 14.11
C PRO A 146 -8.36 9.41 14.81
N LEU A 147 -8.23 10.73 14.97
CA LEU A 147 -7.18 11.30 15.79
C LEU A 147 -7.46 10.97 17.26
N THR A 148 -6.49 10.36 17.94
CA THR A 148 -6.56 10.06 19.38
C THR A 148 -6.24 11.27 20.25
N HIS A 149 -5.55 12.25 19.69
CA HIS A 149 -5.33 13.57 20.24
C HIS A 149 -5.29 14.55 19.05
N LEU A 150 -6.08 15.62 19.11
CA LEU A 150 -5.87 16.76 18.21
C LEU A 150 -4.61 17.43 18.73
N ASP A 151 -3.45 17.20 18.11
CA ASP A 151 -2.25 17.99 18.44
C ASP A 151 -2.63 19.48 18.48
N ASP A 152 -2.15 20.19 19.51
CA ASP A 152 -2.46 21.56 19.96
C ASP A 152 -2.21 22.69 18.91
N PHE A 153 -2.33 22.40 17.62
CA PHE A 153 -2.29 23.37 16.53
C PHE A 153 -3.67 23.95 16.20
N ALA A 154 -4.76 23.34 16.68
CA ALA A 154 -6.12 23.72 16.30
C ALA A 154 -6.83 24.70 17.26
N THR A 155 -6.22 25.06 18.39
CA THR A 155 -6.87 25.91 19.42
C THR A 155 -6.36 27.35 19.52
N ASP A 156 -5.38 27.78 18.72
CA ASP A 156 -5.04 29.21 18.63
C ASP A 156 -5.52 29.86 17.30
N PRO A 157 -6.74 30.43 17.28
CA PRO A 157 -7.23 31.17 16.11
C PRO A 157 -6.50 32.50 15.85
N LEU A 158 -5.50 32.91 16.66
CA LEU A 158 -4.87 34.23 16.58
C LEU A 158 -3.56 34.33 15.78
N ARG A 159 -3.05 33.24 15.19
CA ARG A 159 -1.86 33.34 14.29
C ARG A 159 -2.14 33.77 12.85
N ARG A 160 -3.38 34.15 12.51
CA ARG A 160 -3.71 34.85 11.26
C ARG A 160 -3.63 36.37 11.44
N ARG A 161 -2.44 36.96 11.25
CA ARG A 161 -2.15 38.39 10.89
C ARG A 161 -0.63 38.60 10.95
N ARG A 162 0.12 39.12 9.96
CA ARG A 162 -0.11 39.78 8.66
C ARG A 162 1.09 39.45 7.74
N PRO A 163 1.01 39.61 6.40
CA PRO A 163 2.21 39.84 5.60
C PRO A 163 2.72 41.26 5.87
N ASP A 164 4.03 41.39 6.10
CA ASP A 164 4.71 42.68 6.27
C ASP A 164 4.63 43.52 4.98
N ALA A 165 4.61 44.83 5.19
CA ALA A 165 4.52 45.89 4.19
C ALA A 165 5.80 46.06 3.36
#